data_AF-A0AAV6TR53-F1
#
_entry.id   AF-A0AAV6TR53-F1
#
_cell.length_a   1.000
_cell.length_b   1.000
_cell.length_c   1.000
_cell.angle_alpha   90.00
_cell.angle_beta   90.00
_cell.angle_gamma   90.00
#
_symmetry.space_group_name_H-M   'P 1'
#
loop_
_entity.id
_entity.type
_entity.pdbx_description
1 polymer ?
#
loop_
_entity_poly.entity_id
_entity_poly.type
_entity_poly.pdbx_seq_one_letter_code
_entity_poly.pdbx_strand_id
1 'polypeptide(L)'
;MASLLTAIKGASEFFLGSFVTYSSALKQHILDVPKKILETKGTISAECVLAMLNGALEKSQADVGLAISGIAGPTSDSSHEKIGTMWARYARKKGSSPP
;
A
#
# COMPACT_ATOMS: atom_id res chain seq x y z
N MET A 1 -2.78 -10.38 -0.02
CA MET A 1 -3.95 -9.63 0.53
C MET A 1 -5.13 -9.67 -0.42
N ALA A 2 -5.00 -9.24 -1.68
CA ALA A 2 -6.09 -9.27 -2.66
C ALA A 2 -6.81 -10.63 -2.73
N SER A 3 -6.05 -11.73 -2.78
CA SER A 3 -6.60 -13.09 -2.78
C SER A 3 -7.52 -13.40 -1.59
N LEU A 4 -7.22 -12.89 -0.40
CA LEU A 4 -8.03 -13.09 0.80
C LEU A 4 -9.35 -12.33 0.70
N LEU A 5 -9.33 -11.11 0.16
CA LEU A 5 -10.53 -10.29 -0.03
C LEU A 5 -11.42 -10.88 -1.14
N THR A 6 -10.83 -11.30 -2.25
CA THR A 6 -11.56 -11.90 -3.38
C THR A 6 -12.12 -13.28 -3.07
N ALA A 7 -11.67 -13.94 -2.00
CA ALA A 7 -12.22 -15.22 -1.54
C ALA A 7 -13.59 -15.07 -0.86
N ILE A 8 -13.97 -13.85 -0.45
CA ILE A 8 -15.26 -13.58 0.18
C ILE A 8 -16.34 -13.59 -0.90
N LYS A 9 -17.43 -14.34 -0.68
CA LYS A 9 -18.59 -14.33 -1.59
C LYS A 9 -19.14 -12.91 -1.70
N GLY A 10 -19.35 -12.43 -2.93
CA GLY A 10 -19.79 -11.05 -3.19
C GLY A 10 -18.65 -10.03 -3.21
N ALA A 11 -17.38 -10.45 -3.25
CA ALA A 11 -16.24 -9.51 -3.29
C ALA A 11 -16.31 -8.46 -4.42
N SER A 12 -16.97 -8.77 -5.54
CA SER A 12 -17.22 -7.81 -6.62
C SER A 12 -18.02 -6.58 -6.20
N GLU A 13 -18.79 -6.66 -5.12
CA GLU A 13 -19.62 -5.54 -4.62
C GLU A 13 -18.80 -4.49 -3.86
N PHE A 14 -17.63 -4.85 -3.32
CA PHE A 14 -16.84 -3.95 -2.46
C PHE A 14 -15.36 -3.86 -2.82
N PHE A 15 -14.79 -4.85 -3.52
CA PHE A 15 -13.37 -4.88 -3.85
C PHE A 15 -13.12 -4.37 -5.25
N LEU A 16 -12.76 -3.09 -5.34
CA LEU A 16 -12.49 -2.40 -6.61
C LEU A 16 -11.17 -2.85 -7.26
N GLY A 17 -10.19 -3.27 -6.47
CA GLY A 17 -8.91 -3.75 -6.99
C GLY A 17 -7.76 -3.62 -5.99
N SER A 18 -6.56 -3.91 -6.47
CA SER A 18 -5.33 -3.78 -5.68
C SER A 18 -4.12 -3.53 -6.56
N PHE A 19 -3.08 -2.93 -5.96
CA PHE A 19 -1.79 -2.72 -6.59
C PHE A 19 -0.73 -3.53 -5.86
N VAL A 20 0.04 -4.33 -6.60
CA VAL A 20 1.19 -5.08 -6.07
C VAL A 20 2.46 -4.43 -6.59
N THR A 21 3.09 -3.59 -5.76
CA THR A 21 4.22 -2.73 -6.14
C THR A 21 5.49 -3.10 -5.38
N TYR A 22 6.06 -4.27 -5.69
CA TYR A 22 7.25 -4.78 -4.99
C TYR A 22 8.45 -3.81 -5.09
N SER A 23 8.80 -3.40 -6.31
CA SER A 23 9.96 -2.53 -6.53
C SER A 23 9.69 -1.06 -6.22
N SER A 24 10.72 -0.33 -5.82
CA SER A 24 10.69 1.14 -5.64
C SER A 24 10.27 1.86 -6.92
N ALA A 25 10.61 1.32 -8.09
CA ALA A 25 10.17 1.85 -9.38
C ALA A 25 8.65 1.70 -9.55
N LEU A 26 8.06 0.54 -9.25
CA LEU A 26 6.61 0.34 -9.35
C LEU A 26 5.85 1.20 -8.33
N LYS A 27 6.40 1.41 -7.13
CA LYS A 27 5.83 2.34 -6.14
C LYS A 27 5.75 3.77 -6.72
N GLN A 28 6.78 4.22 -7.45
CA GLN A 28 6.77 5.52 -8.13
C GLN A 28 5.80 5.54 -9.31
N HIS A 29 5.90 4.59 -10.24
CA HIS A 29 5.18 4.65 -11.50
C HIS A 29 3.68 4.38 -11.38
N ILE A 30 3.26 3.52 -10.44
CA ILE A 30 1.85 3.11 -10.31
C ILE A 30 1.14 3.92 -9.23
N LEU A 31 1.82 4.16 -8.11
CA LEU A 31 1.23 4.78 -6.92
C LEU A 31 1.73 6.20 -6.67
N ASP A 32 2.48 6.78 -7.61
CA ASP A 32 3.01 8.15 -7.52
C ASP A 32 3.77 8.43 -6.22
N VAL A 33 4.39 7.41 -5.63
CA VAL A 33 5.19 7.58 -4.41
C VAL A 33 6.37 8.50 -4.72
N PRO A 34 6.52 9.65 -4.05
CA PRO A 34 7.59 10.58 -4.36
C PRO A 34 8.98 9.94 -4.22
N LYS A 35 9.83 10.11 -5.24
CA LYS A 35 11.22 9.64 -5.23
C LYS A 35 11.98 10.05 -3.96
N LYS A 36 11.78 11.30 -3.51
CA LYS A 36 12.37 11.83 -2.27
C LYS A 36 12.03 10.99 -1.03
N ILE A 37 10.81 10.45 -0.92
CA ILE A 37 10.43 9.59 0.20
C ILE A 37 11.21 8.27 0.14
N LEU A 38 11.30 7.67 -1.04
CA LEU A 38 12.02 6.41 -1.22
C LEU A 38 13.52 6.54 -0.93
N GLU A 39 14.13 7.66 -1.29
CA GLU A 39 15.56 7.92 -1.05
C GLU A 39 15.86 8.28 0.42
N THR A 40 14.99 9.06 1.07
CA THR A 40 15.28 9.60 2.42
C THR A 40 14.69 8.78 3.56
N LYS A 41 13.55 8.13 3.32
CA LYS A 41 12.82 7.32 4.32
C LYS A 41 12.88 5.83 4.02
N GLY A 42 13.18 5.45 2.78
CA GLY A 42 13.16 4.07 2.34
C GLY A 42 11.75 3.54 2.05
N THR A 43 11.70 2.36 1.43
CA THR A 43 10.47 1.63 1.08
C THR A 43 9.74 1.08 2.31
N ILE A 44 10.44 0.91 3.43
CA ILE A 44 9.95 0.32 4.67
C ILE A 44 9.79 1.42 5.72
N SER A 45 8.85 2.33 5.48
CA SER A 45 8.61 3.50 6.34
C SER A 45 7.14 3.91 6.39
N ALA A 46 6.78 4.63 7.45
CA ALA A 46 5.44 5.21 7.61
C ALA A 46 5.08 6.15 6.45
N GLU A 47 6.05 6.96 6.01
CA GLU A 47 5.90 7.92 4.92
C GLU A 47 5.69 7.24 3.58
N CYS A 48 6.45 6.17 3.29
CA CYS A 48 6.26 5.41 2.05
C CYS A 48 4.87 4.77 2.01
N VAL A 49 4.43 4.15 3.10
CA VAL A 49 3.11 3.50 3.15
C VAL A 49 1.97 4.51 3.07
N LEU A 50 2.11 5.70 3.66
CA LEU A 50 1.15 6.79 3.50
C LEU A 50 1.06 7.27 2.05
N ALA A 51 2.20 7.46 1.38
CA ALA A 51 2.23 7.84 -0.03
C ALA A 51 1.61 6.76 -0.93
N MET A 52 1.93 5.48 -0.67
CA MET A 52 1.32 4.34 -1.37
C MET A 52 -0.20 4.32 -1.22
N LEU A 53 -0.70 4.59 -0.01
CA LEU A 53 -2.13 4.62 0.29
C LEU A 53 -2.83 5.76 -0.45
N ASN A 54 -2.25 6.96 -0.46
CA ASN A 54 -2.81 8.11 -1.17
C ASN A 54 -2.90 7.83 -2.68
N GLY A 55 -1.80 7.37 -3.29
CA GLY A 55 -1.80 6.99 -4.70
C GLY A 55 -2.82 5.89 -5.00
N ALA A 56 -2.91 4.85 -4.15
CA ALA A 56 -3.89 3.78 -4.35
C ALA A 56 -5.34 4.30 -4.29
N LEU A 57 -5.67 5.19 -3.35
CA LEU A 57 -6.99 5.81 -3.23
C LEU A 57 -7.31 6.72 -4.43
N GLU A 58 -6.34 7.47 -4.92
CA GLU A 58 -6.50 8.33 -6.10
C GLU A 58 -6.69 7.51 -7.39
N LYS A 59 -5.92 6.44 -7.59
CA LYS A 59 -6.04 5.61 -8.80
C LYS A 59 -7.27 4.72 -8.81
N SER A 60 -7.65 4.17 -7.65
CA SER A 60 -8.81 3.27 -7.54
C SER A 60 -10.14 3.99 -7.34
N GLN A 61 -10.10 5.26 -6.92
CA GLN A 61 -11.25 6.03 -6.47
C GLN A 61 -12.01 5.42 -5.28
N ALA A 62 -11.46 4.39 -4.62
CA ALA A 62 -12.09 3.70 -3.50
C ALA A 62 -12.40 4.63 -2.31
N ASP A 63 -13.43 4.27 -1.55
CA ASP A 63 -13.77 4.91 -0.28
C ASP A 63 -12.82 4.52 0.85
N VAL A 64 -12.31 3.29 0.81
CA VAL A 64 -11.42 2.70 1.81
C VAL A 64 -10.19 2.14 1.11
N GLY A 65 -9.03 2.38 1.69
CA GLY A 65 -7.75 1.87 1.19
C GLY A 65 -6.90 1.31 2.32
N LEU A 66 -6.07 0.33 1.98
CA LEU A 66 -5.06 -0.27 2.84
C LEU A 66 -3.76 -0.39 2.04
N ALA A 67 -2.65 0.09 2.61
CA ALA A 67 -1.32 -0.07 2.06
C ALA A 67 -0.41 -0.75 3.09
N ILE A 68 0.46 -1.63 2.61
CA ILE A 68 1.40 -2.40 3.42
C ILE A 68 2.76 -2.42 2.72
N SER A 69 3.84 -2.21 3.46
CA SER A 69 5.21 -2.39 2.99
C SER A 69 6.08 -2.92 4.13
N GLY A 70 6.93 -3.90 3.87
CA GLY A 70 7.77 -4.50 4.90
C GLY A 70 8.77 -5.51 4.37
N ILE A 71 9.57 -6.06 5.27
CA ILE A 71 10.66 -7.00 5.00
C ILE A 71 10.21 -8.38 5.49
N ALA A 72 9.68 -9.20 4.59
CA ALA A 72 9.25 -10.55 4.93
C ALA A 72 10.43 -11.52 5.23
N GLY A 73 11.64 -11.19 4.76
CA GLY A 73 12.80 -12.08 4.79
C GLY A 73 12.90 -13.00 3.57
N PRO A 74 13.84 -13.96 3.55
CA PRO A 74 14.78 -14.31 4.63
C PRO A 74 15.98 -13.36 4.73
N THR A 75 16.16 -12.45 3.76
CA THR A 75 17.25 -11.46 3.71
C THR A 75 16.72 -10.05 3.97
N SER A 76 17.55 -9.16 4.52
CA SER A 76 17.24 -7.73 4.58
C SER A 76 17.50 -7.08 3.21
N ASP A 77 16.74 -6.02 2.89
CA ASP A 77 16.83 -5.26 1.64
C ASP A 77 17.88 -4.13 1.69
N SER A 78 18.97 -4.35 2.42
CA SER A 78 20.00 -3.35 2.72
C SER A 78 19.50 -2.13 3.49
N SER A 79 18.23 -2.12 3.93
CA SER A 79 17.74 -1.13 4.87
C SER A 79 18.21 -1.45 6.30
N HIS A 80 18.21 -0.44 7.16
CA HIS A 80 18.51 -0.59 8.59
C HIS A 80 17.37 -1.28 9.39
N GLU A 81 16.25 -1.60 8.72
CA GLU A 81 15.09 -2.23 9.35
C GLU A 81 15.31 -3.73 9.52
N LYS A 82 14.70 -4.30 10.57
CA LYS A 82 14.81 -5.73 10.88
C LYS A 82 13.95 -6.55 9.93
N ILE A 83 14.38 -7.78 9.63
CA ILE A 83 13.51 -8.79 9.02
C ILE A 83 12.29 -8.98 9.92
N GLY A 84 11.10 -8.99 9.32
CA GLY A 84 9.81 -9.01 10.02
C GLY A 84 9.21 -7.62 10.26
N THR A 85 9.93 -6.52 10.01
CA THR A 85 9.35 -5.18 10.09
C THR A 85 8.29 -5.00 9.00
N MET A 86 7.09 -4.62 9.41
CA MET A 86 5.97 -4.32 8.52
C MET A 86 5.34 -2.98 8.90
N TRP A 87 5.14 -2.11 7.92
CA TRP A 87 4.35 -0.90 8.02
C TRP A 87 3.02 -1.09 7.32
N ALA A 88 1.93 -0.70 7.98
CA ALA A 88 0.59 -0.72 7.40
C ALA A 88 -0.12 0.60 7.70
N ARG A 89 -0.88 1.11 6.73
CA ARG A 89 -1.84 2.20 6.94
C ARG A 89 -3.14 1.92 6.21
N TYR A 90 -4.23 2.32 6.83
CA TYR A 90 -5.54 2.38 6.19
C TYR A 90 -6.09 3.80 6.28
N ALA A 91 -6.99 4.12 5.36
CA ALA A 91 -7.75 5.36 5.39
C ALA A 91 -9.13 5.15 4.79
N ARG A 92 -10.07 6.00 5.20
CA ARG A 92 -11.41 6.13 4.64
C ARG A 92 -11.62 7.58 4.21
N LYS A 93 -12.15 7.82 3.01
CA LYS A 93 -12.55 9.17 2.57
C LYS A 93 -13.63 9.70 3.53
N LYS A 94 -13.42 10.88 4.13
CA LYS A 94 -14.46 11.56 4.92
C LYS A 94 -15.51 12.11 3.95
N GLY A 95 -16.69 11.49 3.91
CA GLY A 95 -17.82 11.97 3.11
C GLY A 95 -18.67 10.89 2.45
N SER A 96 -18.21 9.65 2.35
CA SER A 96 -19.04 8.54 1.90
C SER A 96 -19.82 7.96 3.08
N SER A 97 -21.04 8.48 3.28
CA SER A 97 -22.11 7.74 3.93
C SER A 97 -22.19 6.34 3.28
N PRO A 98 -22.31 5.25 4.05
CA PRO A 98 -22.68 3.99 3.44
C PRO A 98 -24.05 4.16 2.75
N PRO A 99 -24.33 3.47 1.64
CA PRO A 99 -25.69 3.30 1.16
C PRO A 99 -26.55 2.55 2.21
#